data_AF-A0A1B6FBE4-F1
#
_entry.id   AF-A0A1B6FBE4-F1
#
_cell.length_a   1.000
_cell.length_b   1.000
_cell.length_c   1.000
_cell.angle_alpha   90.00
_cell.angle_beta   90.00
_cell.angle_gamma   90.00
#
_symmetry.space_group_name_H-M   'P 1'
#
loop_
_entity.id
_entity.type
_entity.pdbx_description
1 polymer ?
#
loop_
_entity_poly.entity_id
_entity_poly.type
_entity_poly.pdbx_seq_one_letter_code
_entity_poly.pdbx_strand_id
1 'polypeptide(L)'
;VMSYFFAQLMLWSQNRAGGLLVLGSANVDEALIGYMTKYDCSSADLNPIGSISKSDLKDFLGYFRTRYHMSSLSDILNSEPTAELEPLANNQVSQTDEQDIGLTYNELSTFGKLRKRFCCGPYSMYCR
;
A
#
# COMPACT_ATOMS: atom_id res chain seq x y z
N VAL A 1 7.05 12.37 -9.18
CA VAL A 1 8.12 13.25 -9.73
C VAL A 1 9.38 13.24 -8.89
N MET A 2 9.34 13.66 -7.63
CA MET A 2 10.55 13.76 -6.78
C MET A 2 11.30 12.42 -6.61
N SER A 3 10.59 11.29 -6.49
CA SER A 3 11.22 9.96 -6.39
C SER A 3 12.13 9.66 -7.58
N TYR A 4 11.69 9.96 -8.81
CA TYR A 4 12.49 9.76 -10.03
C TYR A 4 13.61 10.79 -10.17
N PHE A 5 13.40 12.03 -9.72
CA PHE A 5 14.47 13.05 -9.66
C PHE A 5 15.63 12.56 -8.78
N PHE A 6 15.34 12.06 -7.59
CA PHE A 6 16.35 11.49 -6.70
C PHE A 6 16.94 10.19 -7.26
N ALA A 7 16.14 9.33 -7.87
CA ALA A 7 16.64 8.10 -8.46
C ALA A 7 17.71 8.37 -9.54
N GLN A 8 17.54 9.44 -10.32
CA GLN A 8 18.49 9.86 -11.35
C GLN A 8 19.71 10.59 -10.79
N LEU A 9 19.55 11.43 -9.77
CA LEU A 9 20.59 12.39 -9.38
C LEU A 9 21.22 12.16 -8.00
N MET A 10 20.67 11.29 -7.15
CA MET A 10 21.20 11.10 -5.79
C MET A 10 22.60 10.47 -5.78
N LEU A 11 22.87 9.53 -6.70
CA LEU A 11 24.22 8.98 -6.85
C LEU A 11 25.17 10.01 -7.46
N TRP A 12 24.69 10.76 -8.45
CA TRP A 12 25.47 11.83 -9.08
C TRP A 12 25.89 12.90 -8.08
N SER A 13 24.99 13.36 -7.20
CA SER A 13 25.29 14.38 -6.17
C SER A 13 26.34 13.91 -5.15
N GLN A 14 26.55 12.60 -5.06
CA GLN A 14 27.56 11.96 -4.20
C GLN A 14 28.83 11.52 -4.96
N ASN A 15 29.04 12.00 -6.19
CA ASN A 15 30.13 11.57 -7.08
C ASN A 15 30.17 10.05 -7.34
N ARG A 16 29.01 9.40 -7.36
CA ARG A 16 28.87 7.96 -7.67
C ARG A 16 28.23 7.80 -9.05
N ALA A 17 28.74 6.85 -9.83
CA ALA A 17 28.17 6.50 -11.13
C ALA A 17 26.87 5.69 -10.99
N GLY A 18 25.98 5.82 -11.98
CA GLY A 18 24.75 5.04 -12.10
C GLY A 18 23.48 5.79 -11.69
N GLY A 19 22.37 5.05 -11.65
CA GLY A 19 21.06 5.52 -11.17
C GLY A 19 20.42 4.47 -10.26
N LEU A 20 19.35 4.84 -9.58
CA LEU A 20 18.60 3.96 -8.69
C LEU A 20 17.32 3.47 -9.37
N LEU A 21 16.84 2.29 -8.97
CA LEU A 21 15.49 1.84 -9.29
C LEU A 21 14.50 2.42 -8.29
N VAL A 22 13.35 2.90 -8.77
CA VAL A 22 12.25 3.35 -7.94
C VAL A 22 11.40 2.15 -7.56
N LEU A 23 11.19 1.95 -6.25
CA LEU A 23 10.30 0.92 -5.73
C LEU A 23 8.95 1.53 -5.35
N GLY A 24 7.88 0.91 -5.85
CA GLY A 24 6.50 1.21 -5.47
C GLY A 24 6.07 0.40 -4.24
N SER A 25 4.99 0.85 -3.60
CA SER A 25 4.47 0.25 -2.38
C SER A 25 2.95 0.03 -2.39
N ALA A 26 2.32 0.05 -3.56
CA ALA A 26 0.90 -0.30 -3.67
C ALA A 26 0.72 -1.79 -3.33
N ASN A 27 -0.33 -2.14 -2.58
CA ASN A 27 -0.67 -3.54 -2.28
C ASN A 27 -1.77 -4.06 -3.21
N VAL A 28 -2.02 -5.37 -3.16
CA VAL A 28 -2.95 -6.01 -4.10
C VAL A 28 -4.41 -5.60 -3.88
N ASP A 29 -4.79 -5.25 -2.64
CA ASP A 29 -6.18 -4.91 -2.30
C ASP A 29 -6.54 -3.53 -2.88
N GLU A 30 -5.68 -2.53 -2.71
CA GLU A 30 -5.81 -1.20 -3.32
C GLU A 30 -5.74 -1.27 -4.85
N ALA A 31 -4.81 -2.07 -5.39
CA ALA A 31 -4.65 -2.26 -6.83
C ALA A 31 -5.87 -2.92 -7.48
N LEU A 32 -6.57 -3.80 -6.75
CA LEU A 32 -7.75 -4.50 -7.25
C LEU A 32 -8.91 -3.55 -7.54
N ILE A 33 -9.09 -2.53 -6.70
CA ILE A 33 -10.18 -1.56 -6.79
C ILE A 33 -9.76 -0.26 -7.47
N GLY A 34 -8.47 -0.10 -7.78
CA GLY A 34 -7.94 1.13 -8.37
C GLY A 34 -7.89 2.29 -7.37
N TYR A 35 -7.76 2.00 -6.07
CA TYR A 35 -7.62 3.00 -5.02
C TYR A 35 -6.17 3.51 -4.97
N MET A 36 -5.84 4.33 -5.97
CA MET A 36 -4.54 4.96 -6.15
C MET A 36 -4.70 6.18 -7.07
N THR A 37 -3.78 7.13 -7.01
CA THR A 37 -3.77 8.22 -7.99
C THR A 37 -2.98 7.79 -9.23
N LYS A 38 -3.59 7.89 -10.41
CA LYS A 38 -2.91 7.53 -11.65
C LYS A 38 -1.61 8.36 -11.81
N TYR A 39 -0.48 7.67 -12.00
CA TYR A 39 0.87 8.25 -12.12
C TYR A 39 1.46 8.86 -10.84
N ASP A 40 0.93 8.53 -9.66
CA ASP A 40 1.60 8.79 -8.39
C ASP A 40 2.70 7.76 -8.09
N CYS A 41 3.12 7.66 -6.82
CA CYS A 41 4.13 6.71 -6.37
C CYS A 41 3.69 5.22 -6.44
N SER A 42 2.44 4.93 -6.79
CA SER A 42 1.97 3.59 -7.17
C SER A 42 2.59 3.09 -8.47
N SER A 43 3.02 4.02 -9.33
CA SER A 43 3.69 3.73 -10.61
C SER A 43 5.20 3.90 -10.45
N ALA A 44 5.91 2.78 -10.40
CA ALA A 44 7.36 2.72 -10.17
C ALA A 44 8.01 1.69 -11.11
N ASP A 45 9.34 1.57 -11.07
CA ASP A 45 10.06 0.60 -11.91
C ASP A 45 9.74 -0.85 -11.50
N LEU A 46 9.65 -1.10 -10.19
CA LEU A 46 9.28 -2.38 -9.60
C LEU A 46 8.37 -2.16 -8.38
N ASN A 47 7.47 -3.11 -8.12
CA ASN A 47 6.69 -3.15 -6.89
C ASN A 47 6.77 -4.56 -6.26
N PRO A 48 7.59 -4.75 -5.21
CA PRO A 48 7.80 -6.07 -4.60
C PRO A 48 6.61 -6.55 -3.76
N ILE A 49 5.72 -5.64 -3.34
CA ILE A 49 4.56 -5.96 -2.49
C ILE A 49 3.22 -5.88 -3.23
N GLY A 50 3.24 -5.59 -4.53
CA GLY A 50 2.05 -5.38 -5.37
C GLY A 50 1.09 -6.57 -5.45
N SER A 51 1.56 -7.78 -5.09
CA SER A 51 0.76 -9.00 -5.07
C SER A 51 0.44 -9.51 -3.67
N ILE A 52 0.68 -8.71 -2.62
CA ILE A 52 0.47 -9.07 -1.22
C ILE A 52 -0.72 -8.29 -0.67
N SER A 53 -1.57 -8.94 0.13
CA SER A 53 -2.72 -8.28 0.78
C SER A 53 -2.29 -7.38 1.94
N LYS A 54 -3.09 -6.38 2.26
CA LYS A 54 -2.85 -5.47 3.40
C LYS A 54 -2.75 -6.23 4.71
N SER A 55 -3.61 -7.24 4.90
CA SER A 55 -3.58 -8.10 6.09
C SER A 55 -2.28 -8.90 6.17
N ASP A 56 -1.85 -9.52 5.07
CA ASP A 56 -0.58 -10.27 5.03
C ASP A 56 0.63 -9.34 5.26
N LEU A 57 0.57 -8.09 4.78
CA LEU A 57 1.61 -7.08 5.04
C LEU A 57 1.69 -6.71 6.52
N LYS A 58 0.55 -6.54 7.21
CA LYS A 58 0.52 -6.28 8.66
C LYS A 58 1.12 -7.46 9.43
N ASP A 59 0.76 -8.69 9.07
CA ASP A 59 1.32 -9.90 9.69
C ASP A 59 2.83 -10.02 9.44
N PHE A 60 3.27 -9.70 8.22
CA PHE A 60 4.69 -9.68 7.86
C PHE A 60 5.49 -8.68 8.70
N LEU A 61 4.98 -7.46 8.87
CA LEU A 61 5.59 -6.46 9.75
C LEU A 61 5.59 -6.91 11.23
N GLY A 62 4.50 -7.54 11.69
CA GLY A 62 4.41 -8.11 13.04
C GLY A 62 5.46 -9.22 13.27
N TYR A 63 5.69 -10.07 12.27
CA TYR A 63 6.77 -11.06 12.28
C TYR A 63 8.14 -10.39 12.38
N PHE A 64 8.42 -9.38 11.55
CA PHE A 64 9.72 -8.68 11.56
C PHE A 64 10.00 -7.96 12.88
N ARG A 65 8.98 -7.33 13.47
CA ARG A 65 9.06 -6.70 14.79
C ARG A 65 9.60 -7.67 15.83
N THR A 66 9.02 -8.88 15.90
CA THR A 66 9.38 -9.89 16.89
C THR A 66 10.71 -10.57 16.54
N ARG A 67 10.90 -10.96 15.27
CA ARG A 67 12.04 -11.76 14.81
C ARG A 67 13.36 -10.98 14.78
N TYR A 68 13.31 -9.69 14.47
CA TYR A 68 14.48 -8.83 14.31
C TYR A 68 14.53 -7.70 15.35
N HIS A 69 13.67 -7.73 16.36
CA HIS A 69 13.61 -6.74 17.45
C HIS A 69 13.47 -5.29 16.95
N MET A 70 12.73 -5.08 15.86
CA MET A 70 12.48 -3.76 15.28
C MET A 70 11.31 -3.08 16.00
N SER A 71 11.58 -2.48 17.16
CA SER A 71 10.56 -1.82 18.00
C SER A 71 9.81 -0.69 17.29
N SER A 72 10.46 0.00 16.35
CA SER A 72 9.86 1.07 15.53
C SER A 72 8.66 0.61 14.69
N LEU A 73 8.54 -0.69 14.42
CA LEU A 73 7.37 -1.24 13.71
C LEU A 73 6.10 -1.23 14.57
N SER A 74 6.20 -1.12 15.90
CA SER A 74 5.01 -1.07 16.77
C SER A 74 4.17 0.16 16.49
N ASP A 75 4.80 1.32 16.38
CA ASP A 75 4.09 2.58 16.14
C ASP A 75 3.44 2.59 14.75
N ILE A 76 4.14 2.04 13.75
CA ILE A 76 3.62 1.89 12.37
C ILE A 76 2.44 0.90 12.31
N LEU A 77 2.48 -0.18 13.07
CA LEU A 77 1.38 -1.17 13.11
C LEU A 77 0.14 -0.63 13.83
N ASN A 78 0.35 0.23 14.83
CA ASN A 78 -0.73 0.82 15.63
C ASN A 78 -1.30 2.11 15.02
N SER A 79 -0.62 2.72 14.04
CA SER A 79 -1.11 3.91 13.36
C SER A 79 -2.32 3.58 12.47
N GLU A 80 -3.28 4.49 12.44
CA GLU A 80 -4.45 4.39 11.59
C GLU A 80 -4.08 4.69 10.12
N PRO A 81 -4.46 3.82 9.15
CA PRO A 81 -4.18 4.06 7.74
C PRO A 81 -4.99 5.26 7.21
N THR A 82 -4.28 6.33 6.84
CA THR A 82 -4.85 7.57 6.30
C THR A 82 -3.90 8.14 5.24
N ALA A 83 -4.43 8.77 4.19
CA ALA A 83 -3.62 9.33 3.10
C ALA A 83 -2.98 10.69 3.42
N GLU A 84 -3.47 11.40 4.44
CA GLU A 84 -2.97 12.72 4.89
C GLU A 84 -2.86 13.80 3.79
N LEU A 85 -3.65 13.69 2.72
CA LEU A 85 -3.61 14.61 1.57
C LEU A 85 -4.48 15.87 1.75
N GLU A 86 -5.39 15.85 2.72
CA GLU A 86 -6.31 16.95 3.02
C GLU A 86 -5.99 17.60 4.37
N PRO A 87 -6.22 18.92 4.52
CA PRO A 87 -6.03 19.57 5.81
C PRO A 87 -6.94 18.97 6.88
N LEU A 88 -6.40 18.84 8.09
CA LEU A 88 -7.14 18.35 9.25
C LEU A 88 -8.29 19.30 9.58
N ALA A 89 -9.52 18.78 9.67
CA ALA A 89 -10.63 19.52 10.25
C ALA A 89 -10.52 19.47 11.77
N ASN A 90 -10.37 20.61 12.45
CA ASN A 90 -10.29 20.70 13.92
C ASN A 90 -9.19 19.82 14.55
N ASN A 91 -8.03 19.68 13.90
CA ASN A 91 -6.92 18.77 14.31
C ASN A 91 -7.30 17.29 14.37
N GLN A 92 -8.39 16.88 13.71
CA GLN A 92 -8.75 15.47 13.55
C GLN A 92 -8.49 15.04 12.12
N VAL A 93 -8.06 13.79 11.96
CA VAL A 93 -7.89 13.21 10.62
C VAL A 93 -9.26 13.11 9.98
N SER A 94 -9.39 13.72 8.80
CA SER A 94 -10.68 13.90 8.15
C SER A 94 -11.30 12.56 7.71
N GLN A 95 -10.50 11.56 7.36
CA GLN A 95 -11.00 10.29 6.82
C GLN A 95 -9.96 9.16 6.84
N THR A 96 -10.38 7.92 7.08
CA THR A 96 -9.55 6.71 6.94
C THR A 96 -9.68 6.10 5.55
N ASP A 97 -8.67 5.32 5.14
CA ASP A 97 -8.70 4.65 3.82
C ASP A 97 -9.96 3.76 3.67
N GLU A 98 -10.31 2.99 4.71
CA GLU A 98 -11.48 2.08 4.65
C GLU A 98 -12.81 2.86 4.56
N GLN A 99 -12.89 4.04 5.20
CA GLN A 99 -14.07 4.91 5.08
C GLN A 99 -14.21 5.49 3.67
N ASP A 100 -13.10 5.85 3.03
CA ASP A 100 -13.09 6.37 1.66
C ASP A 100 -13.39 5.31 0.61
N ILE A 101 -12.83 4.12 0.80
CA ILE A 101 -13.13 2.96 -0.05
C ILE A 101 -14.58 2.50 0.16
N GLY A 102 -15.13 2.68 1.36
CA GLY A 102 -16.45 2.18 1.77
C GLY A 102 -16.45 0.67 2.06
N LEU A 103 -15.28 0.05 2.21
CA LEU A 103 -15.08 -1.37 2.49
C LEU A 103 -13.85 -1.55 3.39
N THR A 104 -13.90 -2.55 4.27
CA THR A 104 -12.74 -2.96 5.05
C THR A 104 -11.73 -3.73 4.19
N TYR A 105 -10.45 -3.71 4.58
CA TYR A 105 -9.41 -4.51 3.92
C TYR A 105 -9.69 -6.02 3.98
N ASN A 106 -10.41 -6.49 5.02
CA ASN A 106 -10.85 -7.88 5.11
C ASN A 106 -11.91 -8.23 4.05
N GLU A 107 -12.84 -7.33 3.78
CA GLU A 107 -13.83 -7.47 2.71
C GLU A 107 -13.14 -7.42 1.33
N LEU A 108 -12.22 -6.48 1.12
CA LEU A 108 -11.44 -6.39 -0.12
C LEU A 108 -10.65 -7.68 -0.39
N SER A 109 -9.97 -8.22 0.62
CA SER A 109 -9.25 -9.50 0.51
C SER A 109 -10.19 -10.65 0.12
N THR A 110 -11.40 -10.66 0.68
CA THR A 110 -12.44 -11.65 0.37
C THR A 110 -12.90 -11.51 -1.09
N PHE A 111 -13.20 -10.30 -1.54
CA PHE A 111 -13.56 -10.03 -2.93
C PHE A 111 -12.44 -10.40 -3.91
N GLY A 112 -11.19 -10.10 -3.57
CA GLY A 112 -10.01 -10.49 -4.35
C GLY A 112 -9.89 -12.00 -4.52
N LYS A 113 -10.06 -12.76 -3.43
CA LYS A 113 -10.03 -14.24 -3.46
C LYS A 113 -11.19 -14.80 -4.28
N LEU A 114 -12.41 -14.33 -4.08
CA LEU A 114 -13.60 -14.78 -4.82
C LEU A 114 -13.47 -14.48 -6.32
N ARG A 115 -13.05 -13.26 -6.69
CA ARG A 115 -12.85 -12.86 -8.08
C ARG A 115 -11.74 -13.66 -8.77
N LYS A 116 -10.56 -13.78 -8.14
CA LYS A 116 -9.36 -14.30 -8.82
C LYS A 116 -9.13 -15.80 -8.65
N ARG A 117 -9.35 -16.36 -7.45
CA ARG A 117 -9.11 -17.80 -7.18
C ARG A 117 -10.34 -18.65 -7.51
N PHE A 118 -11.53 -18.14 -7.22
CA PHE A 118 -12.78 -18.87 -7.45
C PHE A 118 -13.51 -18.47 -8.74
N CYS A 119 -12.95 -17.51 -9.50
CA CYS A 119 -13.50 -17.02 -10.76
C CYS A 119 -14.97 -16.57 -10.63
N CYS A 120 -15.35 -16.04 -9.47
CA CYS A 120 -16.71 -15.60 -9.22
C CYS A 120 -16.96 -14.23 -9.87
N GLY A 121 -17.90 -14.18 -10.82
CA GLY A 121 -18.51 -12.94 -11.25
C GLY A 121 -19.47 -12.36 -10.19
N PRO A 122 -20.10 -11.20 -10.44
CA PRO A 122 -20.91 -10.50 -9.43
C PRO A 122 -22.01 -11.37 -8.80
N TYR A 123 -22.76 -12.13 -9.61
CA TYR A 123 -23.83 -12.99 -9.10
C TYR A 123 -23.30 -14.15 -8.25
N SER A 124 -22.26 -14.84 -8.73
CA SER A 124 -21.64 -15.94 -7.98
C SER A 124 -20.98 -15.49 -6.68
N MET A 125 -20.48 -14.25 -6.65
CA MET A 125 -19.94 -13.63 -5.44
C MET A 125 -21.05 -13.30 -4.45
N TYR A 126 -22.17 -12.75 -4.92
CA TYR A 126 -23.34 -12.44 -4.07
C TYR A 126 -23.96 -13.69 -3.43
N CYS A 127 -23.96 -14.83 -4.11
CA CYS A 127 -24.50 -16.08 -3.58
C CYS A 127 -23.60 -16.81 -2.58
N ARG A 128 -22.43 -16.27 -2.23
CA ARG A 128 -21.46 -16.87 -1.30
C ARG A 128 -21.30 -16.00 -0.06
#